data_AF-A0A2S6Z7L8-F1
#
_entry.id   AF-A0A2S6Z7L8-F1
#
_cell.length_a   1.000
_cell.length_b   1.000
_cell.length_c   1.000
_cell.angle_alpha   90.00
_cell.angle_beta   90.00
_cell.angle_gamma   90.00
#
_symmetry.space_group_name_H-M   'P 1'
#
loop_
_entity.id
_entity.type
_entity.pdbx_description
1 polymer ?
#
loop_
_entity_poly.entity_id
_entity_poly.type
_entity_poly.pdbx_seq_one_letter_code
_entity_poly.pdbx_strand_id
1 'polypeptide(L)' 'MHQLRNRLNVMGFALYALRNETSKPMETLRTTHQSAVELLNQLGEEERALRQDDAMSTDSTDQ' A
#
# COMPACT_ATOMS: atom_id res chain seq x y z
N MET A 1 -4.03 -5.75 6.46
CA MET A 1 -3.82 -4.87 5.28
C MET A 1 -5.09 -4.31 4.61
N HIS A 2 -6.18 -5.08 4.42
CA HIS A 2 -7.35 -4.63 3.65
C HIS A 2 -8.01 -3.33 4.12
N GLN A 3 -8.18 -3.13 5.43
CA GLN A 3 -8.82 -1.92 5.96
C GLN A 3 -8.02 -0.64 5.68
N LEU A 4 -6.68 -0.70 5.83
CA LEU A 4 -5.80 0.43 5.54
C LEU A 4 -5.79 0.76 4.05
N ARG A 5 -5.74 -0.26 3.18
CA ARG A 5 -5.83 -0.08 1.73
C ARG A 5 -7.13 0.59 1.30
N ASN A 6 -8.26 0.18 1.91
CA ASN A 6 -9.56 0.80 1.62
C ASN A 6 -9.59 2.28 2.02
N ARG A 7 -9.05 2.61 3.21
CA ARG A 7 -8.97 4.00 3.69
C ARG A 7 -8.10 4.87 2.78
N LEU A 8 -6.96 4.37 2.32
CA LEU A 8 -6.11 5.09 1.35
C LEU A 8 -6.79 5.25 -0.01
N ASN A 9 -7.56 4.27 -0.49
CA ASN A 9 -8.34 4.43 -1.72
C ASN A 9 -9.39 5.55 -1.59
N VAL A 10 -10.15 5.57 -0.49
CA VAL A 10 -11.13 6.64 -0.22
C VAL A 10 -10.47 8.02 -0.17
N MET A 11 -9.32 8.12 0.50
CA MET A 11 -8.53 9.36 0.53
C MET A 11 -8.07 9.76 -0.88
N GLY A 12 -7.62 8.81 -1.71
CA GLY A 12 -7.23 9.06 -3.10
C GLY A 12 -8.38 9.62 -3.94
N PHE A 13 -9.60 9.09 -3.79
CA PHE A 13 -10.78 9.63 -4.46
C PHE A 13 -11.10 11.07 -4.02
N ALA A 14 -10.99 11.36 -2.71
CA ALA A 14 -11.20 12.71 -2.20
C ALA A 14 -10.14 13.70 -2.73
N LEU A 15 -8.86 13.31 -2.73
CA LEU A 15 -7.77 14.13 -3.26
C LEU A 15 -7.89 14.36 -4.77
N TYR A 16 -8.39 13.36 -5.51
CA TYR A 16 -8.65 13.48 -6.95
C TYR A 16 -9.81 14.43 -7.26
N ALA A 17 -10.88 14.41 -6.45
CA ALA A 17 -11.98 15.37 -6.57
C ALA A 17 -11.49 16.82 -6.37
N LEU A 18 -10.48 17.01 -5.51
CA LEU A 18 -9.83 18.28 -5.22
C LEU A 18 -8.62 18.57 -6.11
N ARG A 19 -8.45 17.91 -7.27
CA ARG A 19 -7.25 18.04 -8.11
C ARG A 19 -6.92 19.47 -8.56
N ASN A 20 -7.92 20.33 -8.67
CA ASN A 20 -7.76 21.72 -9.10
C ASN A 20 -7.27 22.64 -7.96
N GLU A 21 -7.22 22.14 -6.72
CA GLU A 21 -6.75 22.91 -5.57
C GLU A 21 -5.22 22.80 -5.45
N THR A 22 -4.52 23.91 -5.69
CA THR A 22 -3.06 23.96 -5.84
C THR A 22 -2.33 24.57 -4.65
N SER A 23 -2.96 24.57 -3.47
CA SER A 23 -2.32 25.06 -2.25
C SER A 23 -1.16 24.13 -1.83
N LYS A 24 -0.09 24.69 -1.25
CA LYS A 24 1.05 23.91 -0.72
C LYS A 24 0.62 22.78 0.24
N PRO A 25 -0.36 22.98 1.15
CA PRO A 25 -0.88 21.89 1.97
C PRO A 25 -1.52 20.77 1.15
N MET A 26 -2.25 21.10 0.08
CA MET A 26 -2.86 20.09 -0.80
C MET A 26 -1.82 19.28 -1.56
N GLU A 27 -0.75 19.91 -2.04
CA GLU A 27 0.39 19.19 -2.63
C GLU A 27 1.03 18.23 -1.62
N THR A 28 1.26 18.71 -0.39
CA THR A 28 1.82 17.88 0.70
C THR A 28 0.93 16.67 0.99
N LEU A 29 -0.39 16.87 1.10
CA LEU A 29 -1.35 15.78 1.32
C LEU A 29 -1.33 14.75 0.19
N ARG A 30 -1.22 15.18 -1.08
CA ARG A 30 -1.10 14.26 -2.23
C ARG A 30 0.20 13.46 -2.17
N THR A 31 1.32 14.11 -1.90
CA THR A 31 2.62 13.42 -1.78
C THR A 31 2.61 12.43 -0.61
N THR A 32 2.11 12.81 0.56
CA THR A 32 2.00 11.91 1.71
C THR A 32 1.08 10.72 1.42
N HIS A 33 -0.05 10.94 0.73
CA HIS A 33 -0.94 9.86 0.31
C HIS A 33 -0.23 8.88 -0.63
N GLN A 34 0.49 9.40 -1.63
CA GLN A 34 1.24 8.58 -2.57
C GLN A 34 2.32 7.73 -1.86
N SER A 35 3.11 8.34 -0.98
CA SER A 35 4.11 7.61 -0.18
C SER A 35 3.49 6.54 0.72
N ALA A 36 2.32 6.81 1.32
CA ALA A 36 1.62 5.83 2.14
C ALA A 36 1.11 4.63 1.32
N VAL A 37 0.66 4.85 0.08
CA VAL A 37 0.27 3.78 -0.84
C VAL A 37 1.47 2.93 -1.24
N GLU A 38 2.61 3.56 -1.55
CA GLU A 38 3.85 2.87 -1.88
C GLU A 38 4.36 1.98 -0.74
N LEU A 39 4.42 2.52 0.48
CA LEU A 39 4.79 1.76 1.67
C LEU A 39 3.85 0.57 1.91
N LEU A 40 2.54 0.77 1.71
CA LEU A 40 1.58 -0.32 1.86
C LEU A 40 1.79 -1.44 0.84
N ASN A 41 2.15 -1.10 -0.39
CA ASN A 41 2.45 -2.08 -1.43
C ASN A 41 3.72 -2.86 -1.09
N GLN A 42 4.78 -2.18 -0.66
CA GLN A 42 6.04 -2.81 -0.23
C GLN A 42 5.79 -3.81 0.91
N LEU A 43 5.07 -3.40 1.97
CA LEU A 43 4.70 -4.29 3.06
C LEU A 43 3.88 -5.50 2.58
N GLY A 44 2.97 -5.29 1.63
CA GLY A 44 2.18 -6.38 1.06
C GLY A 44 2.98 -7.33 0.17
N GLU A 45 4.10 -6.89 -0.39
CA GLU A 45 5.04 -7.72 -1.16
C GLU A 45 5.96 -8.51 -0.23
N GLU A 46 6.51 -7.86 0.80
CA GLU A 46 7.29 -8.50 1.87
C GLU A 46 6.49 -9.62 2.55
N GLU A 47 5.23 -9.37 2.92
CA GLU A 47 4.34 -10.39 3.49
C GLU A 47 4.11 -11.59 2.55
N ARG A 48 4.12 -11.39 1.23
CA ARG A 48 3.95 -12.49 0.26
C ARG A 48 5.25 -13.26 0.06
N ALA A 49 6.39 -12.57 -0.01
CA ALA A 49 7.71 -13.19 -0.11
C ALA A 49 7.95 -14.13 1.08
N LEU A 50 7.68 -13.65 2.31
CA LEU A 50 7.78 -14.46 3.53
C LEU A 50 6.90 -15.71 3.50
N ARG A 51 5.68 -15.62 2.97
CA ARG A 51 4.78 -16.77 2.84
C ARG A 51 5.23 -17.77 1.77
N GLN A 52 5.90 -17.30 0.72
CA GLN A 52 6.46 -18.18 -0.31
C GLN A 52 7.66 -18.97 0.23
N ASP A 53 8.53 -18.34 1.02
CA ASP A 53 9.67 -19.01 1.66
C ASP A 53 9.23 -20.09 2.66
N ASP A 54 8.16 -19.84 3.42
CA ASP A 54 7.58 -20.79 4.37
C ASP A 54 6.88 -21.97 3.65
N ALA A 55 6.22 -21.70 2.52
CA ALA A 55 5.61 -22.75 1.68
C ALA A 55 6.64 -23.63 0.96
N MET A 56 7.81 -23.08 0.58
CA MET A 56 8.89 -23.87 -0.04
C MET A 56 9.67 -24.69 0.99
N SER A 57 9.79 -24.21 2.23
CA SER A 57 10.49 -24.93 3.31
C SER A 57 9.71 -26.15 3.81
N THR A 58 8.37 -26.13 3.71
CA THR A 58 7.49 -27.23 4.17
C THR A 58 7.33 -28.36 3.15
N ASP A 59 7.64 -28.12 1.87
CA ASP A 59 7.58 -29.14 0.79
C ASP A 59 8.84 -30.03 0.73
N SER A 60 9.89 -29.71 1.49
CA SER A 60 11.18 -30.43 1.43
C SER A 60 11.31 -31.59 2.44
N THR A 61 10.25 -31.98 3.17
CA THR A 61 10.33 -32.98 4.27
C THR A 61 9.58 -34.29 4.01
N ASP A 62 8.96 -34.48 2.84
CA ASP A 62 8.34 -35.76 2.44
C ASP A 62 8.98 -36.27 1.14
N GLN A 63 10.19 -36.83 1.24
CA GLN A 63 10.74 -37.73 0.22
C GLN A 63 11.69 -38.77 0.83
#